data_AF-A0A645DGV1-F1
#
_entry.id   AF-A0A645DGV1-F1
#
_cell.length_a   1.000
_cell.length_b   1.000
_cell.length_c   1.000
_cell.angle_alpha   90.00
_cell.angle_beta   90.00
_cell.angle_gamma   90.00
#
_symmetry.space_group_name_H-M   'P 1'
#
loop_
_entity.id
_entity.type
_entity.pdbx_description
1 polymer ?
#
loop_
_entity_poly.entity_id
_entity_poly.type
_entity_poly.pdbx_seq_one_letter_code
_entity_poly.pdbx_strand_id
1 'polypeptide(L)'
;MDELQNIPGVGAGKAKRYGDEFLKVIKEHVKENEITRPEDLRVRTVANKSKLKVSIIQSIDRKIALDDIADSKGLDMSELLDEIEAIVYSGTKININYFLQEVMEPDHIADIFEYFNTAETDKIDAALRELGEDEFSEIEVRLVRIKFLSEIGN
;
A
#
# COMPACT_ATOMS: atom_id res chain seq x y z
N MET A 1 -11.01 -19.34 12.29
CA MET A 1 -9.58 -19.08 12.08
C MET A 1 -9.22 -19.22 10.60
N ASP A 2 -9.54 -20.33 9.97
CA ASP A 2 -9.24 -20.55 8.54
C ASP A 2 -9.86 -19.51 7.60
N GLU A 3 -11.06 -19.01 7.94
CA GLU A 3 -11.74 -17.97 7.15
C GLU A 3 -10.99 -16.63 7.11
N LEU A 4 -10.17 -16.30 8.11
CA LEU A 4 -9.38 -15.06 8.07
C LEU A 4 -8.36 -15.08 6.92
N GLN A 5 -7.92 -16.26 6.46
CA GLN A 5 -7.00 -16.39 5.34
C GLN A 5 -7.66 -16.13 3.98
N ASN A 6 -9.00 -16.07 3.92
CA ASN A 6 -9.71 -15.66 2.71
C ASN A 6 -9.70 -14.13 2.52
N ILE A 7 -9.24 -13.38 3.52
CA ILE A 7 -9.13 -11.92 3.46
C ILE A 7 -7.83 -11.57 2.69
N PRO A 8 -7.91 -10.75 1.62
CA PRO A 8 -6.71 -10.31 0.91
C PRO A 8 -5.68 -9.67 1.86
N GLY A 9 -4.41 -10.06 1.71
CA GLY A 9 -3.33 -9.57 2.57
C GLY A 9 -3.17 -10.28 3.92
N VAL A 10 -4.06 -11.23 4.26
CA VAL A 10 -3.98 -12.04 5.48
C VAL A 10 -3.48 -13.44 5.15
N GLY A 11 -2.16 -13.62 5.15
CA GLY A 11 -1.53 -14.94 5.04
C GLY A 11 -1.62 -15.74 6.34
N ALA A 12 -1.30 -17.04 6.28
CA ALA A 12 -1.30 -17.94 7.43
C ALA A 12 -0.51 -17.41 8.65
N GLY A 13 0.60 -16.72 8.41
CA GLY A 13 1.41 -16.11 9.47
C GLY A 13 0.68 -15.01 10.24
N LYS A 14 0.06 -14.04 9.52
CA LYS A 14 -0.74 -12.96 10.13
C LYS A 14 -1.98 -13.53 10.81
N ALA A 15 -2.66 -14.48 10.17
CA ALA A 15 -3.80 -15.17 10.72
C ALA A 15 -3.46 -15.86 12.05
N LYS A 16 -2.33 -16.56 12.14
CA LYS A 16 -1.88 -17.19 13.37
C LYS A 16 -1.46 -16.18 14.44
N ARG A 17 -0.81 -15.09 14.05
CA ARG A 17 -0.23 -14.11 14.99
C ARG A 17 -1.27 -13.18 15.61
N TYR A 18 -2.27 -12.76 14.82
CA TYR A 18 -3.24 -11.73 15.23
C TYR A 18 -4.68 -12.22 15.22
N GLY A 19 -4.96 -13.40 14.65
CA GLY A 19 -6.31 -13.85 14.37
C GLY A 19 -7.20 -14.00 15.60
N ASP A 20 -6.65 -14.49 16.71
CA ASP A 20 -7.44 -14.75 17.91
C ASP A 20 -8.01 -13.47 18.53
N GLU A 21 -7.22 -12.40 18.57
CA GLU A 21 -7.66 -11.09 19.08
C GLU A 21 -8.75 -10.50 18.18
N PHE A 22 -8.55 -10.53 16.86
CA PHE A 22 -9.56 -10.07 15.89
C PHE A 22 -10.85 -10.88 15.98
N LEU A 23 -10.76 -12.21 16.02
CA LEU A 23 -11.94 -13.08 16.11
C LEU A 23 -12.73 -12.86 17.39
N LYS A 24 -12.05 -12.54 18.50
CA LYS A 24 -12.72 -12.22 19.77
C LYS A 24 -13.59 -10.97 19.62
N VAL A 25 -13.02 -9.88 19.11
CA VAL A 25 -13.74 -8.60 18.91
C VAL A 25 -14.90 -8.76 17.92
N ILE A 26 -14.66 -9.46 16.80
CA ILE A 26 -15.70 -9.74 15.80
C ILE A 26 -16.85 -10.53 16.43
N LYS A 27 -16.54 -11.55 17.23
CA LYS A 27 -17.55 -12.40 17.87
C LYS A 27 -18.39 -11.63 18.89
N GLU A 28 -17.77 -10.74 19.65
CA GLU A 28 -18.46 -9.87 20.60
C GLU A 28 -19.40 -8.92 19.86
N HIS A 29 -18.92 -8.25 18.81
CA HIS A 29 -19.74 -7.38 17.97
C HIS A 29 -20.92 -8.11 17.32
N VAL A 30 -20.72 -9.30 16.76
CA VAL A 30 -21.79 -10.14 16.16
C VAL A 30 -22.86 -10.47 17.19
N LYS A 31 -22.46 -10.80 18.43
CA LYS A 31 -23.38 -11.15 19.50
C LYS A 31 -24.17 -9.94 19.97
N GLU A 32 -23.52 -8.80 20.17
CA GLU A 32 -24.15 -7.57 20.65
C GLU A 32 -25.15 -6.99 19.65
N ASN A 33 -24.92 -7.20 18.36
CA ASN A 33 -25.74 -6.65 17.28
C ASN A 33 -26.67 -7.68 16.64
N GLU A 34 -26.81 -8.86 17.25
CA GLU A 34 -27.68 -9.97 16.79
C GLU A 34 -27.49 -10.31 15.30
N ILE A 35 -26.25 -10.21 14.81
CA ILE A 35 -25.93 -10.39 13.39
C ILE A 35 -26.08 -11.86 13.03
N THR A 36 -27.01 -12.15 12.11
CA THR A 36 -27.18 -13.49 11.58
C THR A 36 -26.09 -13.78 10.56
N ARG A 37 -25.37 -14.90 10.72
CA ARG A 37 -24.32 -15.29 9.77
C ARG A 37 -24.96 -15.61 8.41
N PRO A 38 -24.61 -14.89 7.32
CA PRO A 38 -25.06 -15.27 5.98
C PRO A 38 -24.39 -16.58 5.56
N GLU A 39 -24.93 -17.23 4.53
CA GLU A 39 -24.28 -18.40 3.93
C GLU A 39 -22.88 -18.03 3.42
N ASP A 40 -21.96 -19.02 3.39
CA ASP A 40 -20.54 -18.79 3.13
C ASP A 40 -20.29 -17.98 1.84
N LEU A 41 -20.08 -16.67 2.02
CA LEU A 41 -19.86 -15.74 0.92
C LEU A 41 -18.38 -15.73 0.55
N ARG A 42 -17.99 -16.45 -0.50
CA ARG A 42 -16.67 -16.28 -1.11
C ARG A 42 -16.65 -15.03 -1.98
N VAL A 43 -16.07 -13.95 -1.47
CA VAL A 43 -15.78 -12.75 -2.27
C VAL A 43 -14.67 -13.10 -3.26
N ARG A 44 -15.01 -13.28 -4.54
CA ARG A 44 -14.03 -13.49 -5.60
C ARG A 44 -13.39 -12.14 -5.94
N THR A 45 -12.07 -12.06 -5.83
CA THR A 45 -11.32 -10.90 -6.35
C THR A 45 -11.30 -10.92 -7.88
N VAL A 46 -11.31 -9.74 -8.49
CA VAL A 46 -11.29 -9.60 -9.95
C VAL A 46 -9.93 -10.06 -10.47
N ALA A 47 -9.89 -11.20 -11.17
CA ALA A 47 -8.65 -11.85 -11.62
C ALA A 47 -7.71 -10.95 -12.44
N ASN A 48 -8.26 -9.96 -13.16
CA ASN A 48 -7.47 -9.03 -13.96
C ASN A 48 -6.66 -8.03 -13.11
N LYS A 49 -7.16 -7.61 -11.95
CA LYS A 49 -6.42 -6.70 -11.06
C LYS A 49 -5.16 -7.38 -10.49
N SER A 50 -5.24 -8.67 -10.18
CA SER A 50 -4.07 -9.43 -9.72
C SER A 50 -2.97 -9.56 -10.79
N LYS A 51 -3.35 -9.70 -12.06
CA LYS A 51 -2.38 -9.75 -13.17
C LYS A 51 -1.68 -8.41 -13.39
N LEU A 52 -2.41 -7.30 -13.29
CA LEU A 52 -1.84 -5.96 -13.39
C LEU A 52 -0.78 -5.73 -12.32
N LYS A 53 -1.10 -6.01 -11.05
CA LYS A 53 -0.17 -5.86 -9.92
C LYS A 53 1.09 -6.68 -10.09
N VAL A 54 0.97 -7.95 -10.50
CA VAL A 54 2.13 -8.80 -10.79
C VAL A 54 3.00 -8.19 -11.90
N SER A 55 2.39 -7.65 -12.95
CA SER A 55 3.14 -6.98 -14.02
C SER A 55 3.85 -5.72 -13.54
N ILE A 56 3.24 -4.93 -12.65
CA ILE A 56 3.85 -3.72 -12.08
C ILE A 56 5.07 -4.11 -11.23
N ILE A 57 4.93 -5.08 -10.32
CA ILE A 57 6.02 -5.59 -9.48
C ILE A 57 7.22 -6.02 -10.35
N GLN A 58 6.96 -6.83 -11.37
CA GLN A 58 8.01 -7.31 -12.28
C GLN A 58 8.70 -6.20 -13.07
N SER A 59 7.98 -5.12 -13.41
CA SER A 59 8.57 -3.98 -14.10
C SER A 59 9.44 -3.14 -13.16
N ILE A 60 9.01 -2.96 -11.91
CA ILE A 60 9.81 -2.31 -10.86
C ILE A 60 11.09 -3.12 -10.58
N ASP A 61 11.00 -4.45 -10.50
CA ASP A 61 12.17 -5.31 -10.31
C ASP A 61 13.18 -5.20 -11.46
N ARG A 62 12.70 -4.95 -12.69
CA ARG A 62 13.52 -4.66 -13.87
C ARG A 62 13.99 -3.20 -13.96
N LYS A 63 13.64 -2.36 -12.97
CA LYS A 63 13.95 -0.94 -12.90
C LYS A 63 13.46 -0.14 -14.11
N ILE A 64 12.28 -0.49 -14.62
CA ILE A 64 11.61 0.31 -15.66
C ILE A 64 11.09 1.59 -14.98
N ALA A 65 11.27 2.74 -15.62
CA ALA A 65 10.80 4.02 -15.09
C ALA A 65 9.27 4.01 -14.87
N LEU A 66 8.77 4.69 -13.83
CA LEU A 66 7.36 4.54 -13.43
C LEU A 66 6.41 5.15 -14.46
N ASP A 67 6.80 6.23 -15.12
CA ASP A 67 6.13 6.82 -16.27
C ASP A 67 6.00 5.82 -17.43
N ASP A 68 7.08 5.12 -17.81
CA ASP A 68 7.04 4.07 -18.83
C ASP A 68 6.10 2.92 -18.43
N ILE A 69 6.05 2.57 -17.13
CA ILE A 69 5.12 1.56 -16.64
C ILE A 69 3.68 2.05 -16.81
N ALA A 70 3.38 3.28 -16.41
CA ALA A 70 2.05 3.88 -16.50
C ALA A 70 1.55 3.87 -17.96
N ASP A 71 2.38 4.37 -18.88
CA ASP A 71 2.11 4.39 -20.32
C ASP A 71 1.86 2.99 -20.89
N SER A 72 2.72 2.01 -20.53
CA SER A 72 2.57 0.63 -21.01
C SER A 72 1.27 -0.05 -20.55
N LYS A 73 0.64 0.47 -19.49
CA LYS A 73 -0.61 -0.04 -18.92
C LYS A 73 -1.82 0.83 -19.24
N GLY A 74 -1.61 1.97 -19.90
CA GLY A 74 -2.67 2.94 -20.16
C GLY A 74 -3.24 3.53 -18.88
N LEU A 75 -2.37 3.76 -17.88
CA LEU A 75 -2.70 4.39 -16.62
C LEU A 75 -2.09 5.79 -16.60
N ASP A 76 -2.74 6.72 -15.90
CA ASP A 76 -2.04 7.92 -15.48
C ASP A 76 -1.11 7.63 -14.27
N MET A 77 -0.25 8.59 -13.93
CA MET A 77 0.70 8.42 -12.84
C MET A 77 0.01 8.23 -11.48
N SER A 78 -1.12 8.90 -11.24
CA SER A 78 -1.87 8.75 -9.98
C SER A 78 -2.48 7.35 -9.86
N GLU A 79 -3.07 6.83 -10.94
CA GLU A 79 -3.63 5.48 -11.01
C GLU A 79 -2.54 4.42 -10.82
N LEU A 80 -1.35 4.63 -11.39
CA LEU A 80 -0.21 3.75 -11.15
C LEU A 80 0.21 3.78 -9.67
N LEU A 81 0.32 4.97 -9.07
CA LEU A 81 0.67 5.12 -7.66
C LEU A 81 -0.36 4.45 -6.74
N ASP A 82 -1.66 4.52 -7.05
CA ASP A 82 -2.71 3.81 -6.32
C ASP A 82 -2.49 2.28 -6.32
N GLU A 83 -2.13 1.72 -7.48
CA GLU A 83 -1.83 0.30 -7.61
C GLU A 83 -0.54 -0.08 -6.86
N ILE A 84 0.49 0.77 -6.90
CA ILE A 84 1.76 0.56 -6.18
C ILE A 84 1.55 0.64 -4.66
N GLU A 85 0.81 1.62 -4.16
CA GLU A 85 0.44 1.72 -2.75
C GLU A 85 -0.31 0.46 -2.31
N ALA A 86 -1.28 0.01 -3.09
CA ALA A 86 -2.02 -1.21 -2.80
C ALA A 86 -1.13 -2.47 -2.82
N ILE A 87 -0.04 -2.48 -3.59
CA ILE A 87 0.98 -3.55 -3.56
C ILE A 87 1.76 -3.48 -2.24
N VAL A 88 2.25 -2.31 -1.85
CA VAL A 88 3.00 -2.14 -0.59
C VAL A 88 2.14 -2.47 0.62
N TYR A 89 0.88 -2.03 0.66
CA TYR A 89 -0.07 -2.37 1.72
C TYR A 89 -0.38 -3.86 1.83
N SER A 90 -0.25 -4.61 0.73
CA SER A 90 -0.39 -6.07 0.77
C SER A 90 0.77 -6.78 1.46
N GLY A 91 1.87 -6.07 1.75
CA GLY A 91 3.08 -6.58 2.38
C GLY A 91 4.21 -6.90 1.41
N THR A 92 4.09 -6.49 0.15
CA THR A 92 5.12 -6.76 -0.87
C THR A 92 6.17 -5.67 -0.82
N LYS A 93 7.43 -6.06 -0.60
CA LYS A 93 8.57 -5.16 -0.68
C LYS A 93 8.88 -4.85 -2.14
N ILE A 94 8.95 -3.57 -2.45
CA ILE A 94 9.39 -3.05 -3.75
C ILE A 94 10.48 -2.00 -3.54
N ASN A 95 11.28 -1.74 -4.57
CA ASN A 95 12.32 -0.75 -4.51
C ASN A 95 12.22 0.20 -5.71
N ILE A 96 11.77 1.42 -5.45
CA ILE A 96 11.65 2.49 -6.45
C ILE A 96 12.76 3.54 -6.32
N ASN A 97 13.84 3.25 -5.57
CA ASN A 97 14.93 4.21 -5.34
C ASN A 97 15.59 4.65 -6.65
N TYR A 98 15.64 3.77 -7.66
CA TYR A 98 16.20 4.11 -8.97
C TYR A 98 15.42 5.25 -9.64
N PHE A 99 14.10 5.24 -9.53
CA PHE A 99 13.25 6.28 -10.11
C PHE A 99 13.30 7.56 -9.28
N LEU A 100 13.23 7.44 -7.95
CA LEU A 100 13.34 8.58 -7.03
C LEU A 100 14.62 9.39 -7.27
N GLN A 101 15.76 8.72 -7.45
CA GLN A 101 17.05 9.35 -7.69
C GLN A 101 17.14 10.07 -9.06
N GLU A 102 16.26 9.74 -10.00
CA GLU A 102 16.23 10.36 -11.33
C GLU A 102 15.31 11.58 -11.37
N VAL A 103 14.24 11.59 -10.56
CA VAL A 103 13.16 12.58 -10.67
C VAL A 103 13.06 13.54 -9.49
N MET A 104 13.79 13.31 -8.40
CA MET A 104 13.74 14.14 -7.19
C MET A 104 15.14 14.46 -6.67
N GLU A 105 15.28 15.66 -6.11
CA GLU A 105 16.50 16.07 -5.42
C GLU A 105 16.71 15.24 -4.12
N PRO A 106 17.95 14.86 -3.80
CA PRO A 106 18.24 14.04 -2.61
C PRO A 106 17.73 14.65 -1.29
N ASP A 107 17.81 15.98 -1.16
CA ASP A 107 17.36 16.69 0.04
C ASP A 107 15.83 16.61 0.19
N HIS A 108 15.08 16.76 -0.91
CA HIS A 108 13.62 16.61 -0.89
C HIS A 108 13.20 15.19 -0.46
N ILE A 109 13.90 14.17 -0.98
CA ILE A 109 13.65 12.78 -0.58
C ILE A 109 13.90 12.61 0.92
N ALA A 110 15.01 13.17 1.43
CA ALA A 110 15.39 13.05 2.83
C ALA A 110 14.36 13.72 3.76
N ASP A 111 13.91 14.93 3.42
CA ASP A 111 12.95 15.69 4.23
C ASP A 111 11.60 14.99 4.34
N ILE A 112 11.05 14.53 3.21
CA ILE A 112 9.79 13.78 3.20
C ILE A 112 9.94 12.44 3.95
N PHE A 113 11.08 11.77 3.79
CA PHE A 113 11.31 10.48 4.46
C PHE A 113 11.40 10.65 5.98
N GLU A 114 12.10 11.69 6.45
CA GLU A 114 12.23 11.99 7.89
C GLU A 114 10.88 12.41 8.51
N TYR A 115 10.05 13.14 7.75
CA TYR A 115 8.67 13.39 8.16
C TYR A 115 7.92 12.09 8.46
N PHE A 116 7.90 11.13 7.53
CA PHE A 116 7.18 9.87 7.75
C PHE A 116 7.79 9.02 8.87
N ASN A 117 9.08 9.17 9.14
CA ASN A 117 9.78 8.47 10.21
C ASN A 117 9.32 8.91 11.62
N THR A 118 8.83 10.14 11.73
CA THR A 118 8.41 10.76 13.00
C THR A 118 6.90 10.99 13.09
N ALA A 119 6.18 10.96 11.96
CA ALA A 119 4.75 11.22 11.89
C ALA A 119 3.89 10.15 12.58
N GLU A 120 2.83 10.58 13.26
CA GLU A 120 1.83 9.68 13.87
C GLU A 120 0.89 9.04 12.82
N THR A 121 0.84 9.60 11.62
CA THR A 121 -0.03 9.15 10.52
C THR A 121 0.69 9.26 9.18
N ASP A 122 0.44 8.31 8.30
CA ASP A 122 0.97 8.28 6.94
C ASP A 122 0.03 8.99 5.92
N LYS A 123 -0.94 9.78 6.36
CA LYS A 123 -1.90 10.44 5.46
C LYS A 123 -1.22 11.51 4.60
N ILE A 124 -1.45 11.47 3.29
CA ILE A 124 -0.90 12.43 2.33
C ILE A 124 -1.31 13.88 2.62
N ASP A 125 -2.61 14.14 2.86
CA ASP A 125 -3.09 15.49 3.18
C ASP A 125 -2.50 16.06 4.48
N ALA A 126 -2.09 15.20 5.41
CA ALA A 126 -1.41 15.63 6.63
C ALA A 126 0.06 15.93 6.34
N ALA A 127 0.72 15.07 5.55
CA ALA A 127 2.09 15.27 5.10
C ALA A 127 2.26 16.58 4.33
N LEU A 128 1.39 16.84 3.34
CA LEU A 128 1.44 18.07 2.54
C LEU A 128 1.27 19.34 3.38
N ARG A 129 0.38 19.34 4.36
CA ARG A 129 0.17 20.50 5.25
C ARG A 129 1.36 20.79 6.17
N GLU A 130 2.06 19.74 6.62
CA GLU A 130 3.23 19.87 7.50
C GLU A 130 4.52 20.19 6.72
N LEU A 131 4.70 19.55 5.56
CA LEU A 131 5.87 19.74 4.69
C LEU A 131 5.79 21.04 3.88
N GLY A 132 4.58 21.55 3.62
CA GLY A 132 4.34 22.74 2.80
C GLY A 132 3.92 22.38 1.38
N GLU A 133 2.65 22.68 1.06
CA GLU A 133 2.04 22.43 -0.25
C GLU A 133 2.72 23.20 -1.40
N ASP A 134 3.43 24.29 -1.09
CA ASP A 134 4.19 25.08 -2.07
C ASP A 134 5.59 24.51 -2.36
N GLU A 135 6.12 23.65 -1.48
CA GLU A 135 7.48 23.07 -1.58
C GLU A 135 7.47 21.66 -2.17
N PHE A 136 6.44 20.87 -1.85
CA PHE A 136 6.35 19.48 -2.28
C PHE A 136 5.02 19.19 -2.98
N SER A 137 5.11 18.53 -4.13
CA SER A 137 3.92 18.02 -4.82
C SER A 137 3.38 16.75 -4.17
N GLU A 138 2.08 16.49 -4.36
CA GLU A 138 1.44 15.26 -3.92
C GLU A 138 2.17 14.01 -4.46
N ILE A 139 2.61 14.04 -5.72
CA ILE A 139 3.32 12.92 -6.36
C ILE A 139 4.64 12.64 -5.65
N GLU A 140 5.44 13.67 -5.34
CA GLU A 140 6.70 13.52 -4.61
C GLU A 140 6.49 12.92 -3.24
N VAL A 141 5.51 13.44 -2.49
CA VAL A 141 5.16 12.92 -1.16
C VAL A 141 4.72 11.46 -1.23
N ARG A 142 3.88 11.09 -2.21
CA ARG A 142 3.43 9.71 -2.43
C ARG A 142 4.57 8.77 -2.79
N LEU A 143 5.50 9.18 -3.66
CA LEU A 143 6.65 8.38 -4.05
C LEU A 143 7.56 8.07 -2.84
N VAL A 144 7.90 9.08 -2.04
CA VAL A 144 8.74 8.86 -0.86
C VAL A 144 8.00 8.05 0.21
N ARG A 145 6.70 8.25 0.37
CA ARG A 145 5.87 7.42 1.25
C ARG A 145 5.86 5.95 0.84
N ILE A 146 5.75 5.65 -0.46
CA ILE A 146 5.83 4.28 -0.98
C ILE A 146 7.16 3.64 -0.59
N LYS A 147 8.27 4.38 -0.75
CA LYS A 147 9.60 3.95 -0.28
C LYS A 147 9.59 3.68 1.22
N PHE A 148 9.10 4.62 2.03
CA PHE A 148 9.02 4.50 3.49
C PHE A 148 8.24 3.25 3.93
N LEU A 149 7.03 3.06 3.42
CA LEU A 149 6.18 1.91 3.75
C LEU A 149 6.80 0.58 3.32
N SER A 150 7.52 0.56 2.19
CA SER A 150 8.21 -0.63 1.71
C SER A 150 9.43 -1.00 2.58
N GLU A 151 10.14 -0.01 3.13
CA GLU A 151 11.36 -0.19 3.94
C GLU A 151 11.08 -0.44 5.42
N ILE A 152 10.13 0.31 6.01
CA ILE A 152 9.86 0.32 7.46
C ILE A 152 8.56 -0.41 7.81
N GLY A 153 7.55 -0.35 6.94
CA GLY A 153 6.23 -0.95 7.18
C GLY A 153 6.14 -2.46 6.95
N ASN A 154 7.11 -3.05 6.23
CA ASN A 154 7.09 -4.44 5.75
C ASN A 154 8.34 -5.24 6.13
#